data_AF-A0A1Q7D471-F1
#
_entry.id   AF-A0A1Q7D471-F1
#
_cell.length_a   1.000
_cell.length_b   1.000
_cell.length_c   1.000
_cell.angle_alpha   90.00
_cell.angle_beta   90.00
_cell.angle_gamma   90.00
#
_symmetry.space_group_name_H-M   'P 1'
#
loop_
_entity.id
_entity.type
_entity.pdbx_description
1 polymer ?
#
loop_
_entity_poly.entity_id
_entity_poly.type
_entity_poly.pdbx_seq_one_letter_code
_entity_poly.pdbx_strand_id
1 'polypeptide(L)'
;MTNPAPTTGGKAEQIPVVTAADYDKAVSQSDSDVKQKAEQRTAEWKAGAAKGTNVYGVVAKRTGVVTPASDVVGKEPPKDTPTFEITVTGTATAYAVTDKEPTRTAISKLRQELSPGMDLDETSATVNEVIGASVRDDGVHWRVRAQGKQKPQPNTTQMTAALAGREYGAVGPLAEQLGFKLRSITPWPEWWPRLPVLDSRITIVVESLPPSASSP
;
A
#
# COMPACT_ATOMS: atom_id res chain seq x y z
N MET A 1 13.08 74.30 -58.43
CA MET A 1 12.32 73.05 -58.26
C MET A 1 12.62 72.53 -56.88
N THR A 2 11.62 72.52 -55.99
CA THR A 2 11.77 72.16 -54.58
C THR A 2 11.23 70.74 -54.42
N ASN A 3 12.09 69.81 -54.02
CA ASN A 3 11.71 68.41 -53.81
C ASN A 3 10.74 68.31 -52.61
N PRO A 4 9.55 67.70 -52.74
CA PRO A 4 8.59 67.63 -51.65
C PRO A 4 8.98 66.58 -50.61
N ALA A 5 8.40 66.74 -49.40
CA ALA A 5 8.70 66.05 -48.15
C ALA A 5 8.85 64.50 -48.23
N PRO A 6 9.58 63.87 -47.29
CA PRO A 6 9.69 62.42 -47.23
C PRO A 6 8.32 61.79 -46.93
N THR A 7 7.99 60.72 -47.64
CA THR A 7 6.80 59.88 -47.44
C THR A 7 6.85 59.13 -46.11
N THR A 8 6.57 59.82 -45.00
CA THR A 8 6.24 59.18 -43.72
C THR A 8 4.80 58.63 -43.81
N GLY A 9 4.65 57.48 -44.46
CA GLY A 9 3.36 56.85 -44.73
C GLY A 9 3.30 55.34 -44.46
N GLY A 10 4.29 54.77 -43.76
CA GLY A 10 4.24 53.37 -43.34
C GLY A 10 3.63 53.26 -41.95
N LYS A 11 2.37 52.84 -41.84
CA LYS A 11 1.84 52.32 -40.56
C LYS A 11 2.57 51.00 -40.29
N ALA A 12 3.45 51.00 -39.30
CA ALA A 12 3.99 49.77 -38.74
C ALA A 12 2.95 49.17 -37.80
N GLU A 13 2.20 48.17 -38.27
CA GLU A 13 1.34 47.37 -37.41
C GLU A 13 2.17 46.24 -36.81
N GLN A 14 2.30 46.25 -35.49
CA GLN A 14 3.01 45.23 -34.74
C GLN A 14 2.01 44.11 -34.42
N ILE A 15 2.04 43.03 -35.19
CA ILE A 15 1.17 41.88 -35.02
C ILE A 15 1.83 40.92 -34.02
N PRO A 16 1.23 40.66 -32.84
CA PRO A 16 1.74 39.67 -31.92
C PRO A 16 1.57 38.28 -32.54
N VAL A 17 2.67 37.54 -32.64
CA VAL A 17 2.70 36.15 -33.15
C VAL A 17 3.17 35.24 -32.04
N VAL A 18 2.62 34.02 -32.00
CA VAL A 18 3.08 33.00 -31.05
C VAL A 18 4.52 32.61 -31.38
N THR A 19 5.44 32.78 -30.43
CA THR A 19 6.84 32.39 -30.62
C THR A 19 7.09 30.95 -30.18
N ALA A 20 8.22 30.37 -30.61
CA ALA A 20 8.65 29.06 -30.11
C ALA A 20 8.81 29.06 -28.58
N ALA A 21 9.28 30.17 -28.00
CA ALA A 21 9.44 30.30 -26.55
C ALA A 21 8.08 30.31 -25.81
N ASP A 22 7.03 30.88 -26.41
CA ASP A 22 5.69 30.85 -25.83
C ASP A 22 5.10 29.44 -25.87
N TYR A 23 5.32 28.72 -26.98
CA TYR A 23 4.94 27.31 -27.10
C TYR A 23 5.66 26.44 -26.06
N ASP A 24 6.97 26.56 -25.93
CA ASP A 24 7.75 25.79 -24.96
C ASP A 24 7.32 26.08 -23.52
N LYS A 25 6.99 27.35 -23.20
CA LYS A 25 6.41 27.72 -21.91
C LYS A 25 5.05 27.05 -21.70
N ALA A 26 4.15 27.12 -22.67
CA ALA A 26 2.83 26.48 -22.57
C ALA A 26 2.95 24.96 -22.39
N VAL A 27 3.87 24.32 -23.14
CA VAL A 27 4.19 22.91 -22.95
C VAL A 27 4.72 22.69 -21.54
N SER A 28 5.68 23.45 -21.03
CA SER A 28 6.18 23.26 -19.65
C SER A 28 5.08 23.46 -18.58
N GLN A 29 4.16 24.40 -18.79
CA GLN A 29 3.04 24.65 -17.87
C GLN A 29 2.02 23.50 -17.90
N SER A 30 1.85 22.83 -19.03
CA SER A 30 0.90 21.72 -19.16
C SER A 30 1.20 20.55 -18.20
N ASP A 31 2.44 20.42 -17.69
CA ASP A 31 2.77 19.41 -16.70
C ASP A 31 2.04 19.64 -15.37
N SER A 32 1.81 20.90 -14.97
CA SER A 32 1.00 21.21 -13.78
C SER A 32 -0.48 20.88 -14.01
N ASP A 33 -0.98 21.12 -15.22
CA ASP A 33 -2.39 20.92 -15.55
C ASP A 33 -2.71 19.43 -15.64
N VAL A 34 -1.82 18.65 -16.25
CA VAL A 34 -1.88 17.18 -16.26
C VAL A 34 -1.86 16.66 -14.83
N LYS A 35 -1.00 17.19 -13.96
CA LYS A 35 -0.95 16.80 -12.54
C LYS A 35 -2.27 17.14 -11.81
N GLN A 36 -2.83 18.33 -12.01
CA GLN A 36 -4.08 18.72 -11.38
C GLN A 36 -5.26 17.84 -11.84
N LYS A 37 -5.34 17.54 -13.13
CA LYS A 37 -6.36 16.61 -13.68
C LYS A 37 -6.18 15.19 -13.14
N ALA A 38 -4.94 14.74 -13.01
CA ALA A 38 -4.60 13.48 -12.35
C ALA A 38 -5.08 13.42 -10.89
N GLU A 39 -4.86 14.48 -10.11
CA GLU A 39 -5.32 14.58 -8.72
C GLU A 39 -6.85 14.54 -8.61
N GLN A 40 -7.56 15.26 -9.50
CA GLN A 40 -9.02 15.19 -9.59
C GLN A 40 -9.51 13.77 -9.87
N ARG A 41 -8.91 13.10 -10.86
CA ARG A 41 -9.24 11.72 -11.20
C ARG A 41 -8.94 10.74 -10.06
N THR A 42 -7.88 10.99 -9.30
CA THR A 42 -7.56 10.23 -8.08
C THR A 42 -8.65 10.37 -7.03
N ALA A 43 -9.17 11.58 -6.83
CA ALA A 43 -10.24 11.83 -5.87
C ALA A 43 -11.52 11.06 -6.24
N GLU A 44 -11.85 10.99 -7.53
CA GLU A 44 -12.94 10.17 -8.05
C GLU A 44 -12.71 8.67 -7.76
N TRP A 45 -11.50 8.16 -8.01
CA TRP A 45 -11.17 6.77 -7.71
C TRP A 45 -11.22 6.46 -6.21
N LYS A 46 -10.79 7.39 -5.35
CA LYS A 46 -10.93 7.27 -3.90
C LYS A 46 -12.40 7.23 -3.48
N ALA A 47 -13.24 8.08 -4.06
CA ALA A 47 -14.67 8.10 -3.77
C ALA A 47 -15.41 6.83 -4.24
N GLY A 48 -14.97 6.24 -5.35
CA GLY A 48 -15.52 5.00 -5.91
C GLY A 48 -14.88 3.71 -5.40
N ALA A 49 -13.95 3.79 -4.45
CA ALA A 49 -13.23 2.61 -3.96
C ALA A 49 -14.15 1.65 -3.22
N ALA A 50 -13.92 0.35 -3.40
CA ALA A 50 -14.63 -0.68 -2.65
C ALA A 50 -14.35 -0.55 -1.14
N LYS A 51 -15.32 -0.92 -0.29
CA LYS A 51 -15.13 -0.93 1.17
C LYS A 51 -13.91 -1.79 1.54
N GLY A 52 -13.04 -1.26 2.40
CA GLY A 52 -11.82 -1.95 2.83
C GLY A 52 -10.64 -1.79 1.86
N THR A 53 -10.74 -0.90 0.88
CA THR A 53 -9.68 -0.58 -0.09
C THR A 53 -9.35 0.90 -0.08
N ASN A 54 -8.07 1.21 0.07
CA ASN A 54 -7.52 2.55 -0.05
C ASN A 54 -6.89 2.73 -1.43
N VAL A 55 -7.21 3.85 -2.08
CA VAL A 55 -6.56 4.26 -3.33
C VAL A 55 -5.51 5.32 -3.01
N TYR A 56 -4.25 5.01 -3.29
CA TYR A 56 -3.14 5.93 -3.10
C TYR A 56 -2.82 6.69 -4.39
N GLY A 57 -2.27 7.90 -4.22
CA GLY A 57 -2.14 8.99 -5.19
C GLY A 57 -1.60 8.64 -6.59
N VAL A 58 -1.64 9.63 -7.48
CA VAL A 58 -1.32 9.45 -8.90
C VAL A 58 0.13 9.81 -9.24
N VAL A 59 0.78 8.94 -10.01
CA VAL A 59 1.93 9.29 -10.85
C VAL A 59 1.39 9.86 -12.16
N ALA A 60 1.51 11.18 -12.34
CA ALA A 60 1.07 11.89 -13.53
C ALA A 60 2.26 12.09 -14.48
N LYS A 61 2.14 11.60 -15.71
CA LYS A 61 3.18 11.79 -16.74
C LYS A 61 2.53 12.24 -18.03
N ARG A 62 3.00 13.35 -18.59
CA ARG A 62 2.65 13.73 -19.96
C ARG A 62 3.21 12.70 -20.93
N THR A 63 2.35 12.14 -21.77
CA THR A 63 2.70 11.11 -22.76
C THR A 63 2.81 11.67 -24.17
N GLY A 64 2.26 12.85 -24.44
CA GLY A 64 2.41 13.52 -25.71
C GLY A 64 1.89 14.95 -25.72
N VAL A 65 2.33 15.70 -26.74
CA VAL A 65 1.72 16.98 -27.13
C VAL A 65 1.03 16.71 -28.46
N VAL A 66 -0.29 16.85 -28.47
CA VAL A 66 -1.13 16.55 -29.65
C VAL A 66 -1.10 17.71 -30.63
N THR A 67 -0.95 18.94 -30.15
CA THR A 67 -0.81 20.13 -31.00
C THR A 67 0.66 20.36 -31.34
N PRO A 68 1.14 20.03 -32.56
CA PRO A 68 2.52 20.28 -32.94
C PRO A 68 2.82 21.77 -33.04
N ALA A 69 4.07 22.16 -32.80
CA ALA A 69 4.51 23.55 -32.87
C ALA A 69 4.20 24.23 -34.22
N SER A 70 4.18 23.47 -35.33
CA SER A 70 3.82 23.97 -36.67
C SER A 70 2.43 24.58 -36.77
N ASP A 71 1.52 24.17 -35.88
CA ASP A 71 0.11 24.56 -35.96
C ASP A 71 -0.15 25.87 -35.22
N VAL A 72 0.78 26.31 -34.37
CA VAL A 72 0.63 27.46 -33.47
C VAL A 72 1.76 28.48 -33.59
N VAL A 73 3.01 28.05 -33.74
CA VAL A 73 4.17 28.95 -33.85
C VAL A 73 4.13 29.73 -35.16
N GLY A 74 4.31 31.05 -35.07
CA GLY A 74 4.25 31.97 -36.20
C GLY A 74 2.83 32.26 -36.71
N LYS A 75 1.79 31.77 -36.01
CA LYS A 75 0.40 32.13 -36.28
C LYS A 75 -0.02 33.33 -35.44
N GLU A 76 -0.85 34.19 -36.04
CA GLU A 76 -1.51 35.28 -35.33
C GLU A 76 -2.70 34.69 -34.56
N PRO A 77 -2.78 34.89 -33.22
CA PRO A 77 -3.93 34.46 -32.45
C PRO A 77 -5.17 35.29 -32.84
N PRO A 78 -6.40 34.74 -32.68
CA PRO A 78 -7.63 35.46 -33.00
C PRO A 78 -7.67 36.85 -32.34
N LYS A 79 -8.12 37.87 -33.07
CA LYS A 79 -8.18 39.26 -32.56
C LYS A 79 -9.05 39.40 -31.31
N ASP A 80 -10.02 38.49 -31.15
CA ASP A 80 -10.96 38.48 -30.03
C ASP A 80 -10.43 37.68 -28.82
N THR A 81 -9.41 36.83 -29.02
CA THR A 81 -8.78 36.01 -27.98
C THR A 81 -7.28 35.89 -28.27
N PRO A 82 -6.42 36.73 -27.64
CA PRO A 82 -4.97 36.74 -27.87
C PRO A 82 -4.26 35.55 -27.18
N THR A 83 -4.87 34.38 -27.21
CA THR A 83 -4.44 33.14 -26.58
C THR A 83 -4.43 32.03 -27.61
N PHE A 84 -3.49 31.09 -27.50
CA PHE A 84 -3.47 29.87 -28.29
C PHE A 84 -3.73 28.66 -27.41
N GLU A 85 -4.29 27.60 -27.99
CA GLU A 85 -4.58 26.36 -27.28
C GLU A 85 -3.57 25.28 -27.68
N ILE A 86 -3.08 24.54 -26.69
CA ILE A 86 -2.34 23.31 -26.92
C ILE A 86 -3.09 22.16 -26.27
N THR A 87 -3.22 21.06 -27.01
CA THR A 87 -3.76 19.81 -26.48
C THR A 87 -2.59 18.94 -26.06
N VAL A 88 -2.58 18.48 -24.82
CA VAL A 88 -1.63 17.50 -24.30
C VAL A 88 -2.34 16.25 -23.83
N THR A 89 -1.66 15.11 -23.91
CA THR A 89 -2.11 13.86 -23.32
C THR A 89 -1.21 13.47 -22.16
N GLY A 90 -1.82 12.92 -21.12
CA GLY A 90 -1.11 12.43 -19.95
C GLY A 90 -1.73 11.15 -19.42
N THR A 91 -0.90 10.33 -18.78
CA THR A 91 -1.32 9.12 -18.06
C THR A 91 -1.25 9.36 -16.57
N ALA A 92 -2.29 8.90 -15.88
CA ALA A 92 -2.40 8.88 -14.42
C ALA A 92 -2.41 7.43 -13.95
N THR A 93 -1.47 7.05 -13.09
CA THR A 93 -1.42 5.71 -12.48
C THR A 93 -1.67 5.82 -10.98
N ALA A 94 -2.68 5.11 -10.48
CA ALA A 94 -2.97 4.99 -9.05
C ALA A 94 -2.93 3.52 -8.61
N TYR A 95 -2.74 3.31 -7.31
CA TYR A 95 -2.67 1.97 -6.73
C TYR A 95 -3.81 1.78 -5.73
N ALA A 96 -4.57 0.71 -5.90
CA ALA A 96 -5.61 0.27 -4.96
C ALA A 96 -5.03 -0.82 -4.06
N VAL A 97 -5.12 -0.63 -2.75
CA VAL A 97 -4.52 -1.52 -1.75
C VAL A 97 -5.55 -1.79 -0.66
N THR A 98 -5.69 -3.04 -0.24
CA THR A 98 -6.55 -3.40 0.89
C THR A 98 -6.06 -2.72 2.18
N ASP A 99 -6.97 -2.16 2.97
CA ASP A 99 -6.63 -1.35 4.16
C ASP A 99 -5.77 -2.09 5.19
N LYS A 100 -5.92 -3.42 5.23
CA LYS A 100 -5.19 -4.30 6.16
C LYS A 100 -3.83 -4.74 5.64
N GLU A 101 -3.47 -4.42 4.41
CA GLU A 101 -2.24 -4.92 3.77
C GLU A 101 -0.95 -4.49 4.49
N PRO A 102 -0.78 -3.22 4.92
CA PRO A 102 0.41 -2.81 5.66
C PRO A 102 0.54 -3.58 6.99
N THR A 103 -0.57 -3.70 7.73
CA THR A 103 -0.63 -4.43 9.00
C THR A 103 -0.34 -5.92 8.82
N ARG A 104 -0.96 -6.55 7.82
CA ARG A 104 -0.78 -7.98 7.50
C ARG A 104 0.68 -8.29 7.17
N THR A 105 1.29 -7.46 6.34
CA THR A 105 2.71 -7.61 5.95
C THR A 105 3.63 -7.39 7.14
N ALA A 106 3.37 -6.38 7.97
CA ALA A 106 4.18 -6.08 9.15
C ALA A 106 4.13 -7.21 10.19
N ILE A 107 2.95 -7.78 10.45
CA ILE A 107 2.79 -8.95 11.33
C ILE A 107 3.51 -10.17 10.75
N SER A 108 3.40 -10.40 9.43
CA SER A 108 4.10 -11.50 8.77
C SER A 108 5.62 -11.40 8.93
N LYS A 109 6.19 -10.20 8.78
CA LYS A 109 7.63 -9.97 9.01
C LYS A 109 7.99 -10.12 10.48
N LEU A 110 7.16 -9.62 11.40
CA LEU A 110 7.37 -9.81 12.83
C LEU A 110 7.41 -11.29 13.23
N ARG A 111 6.60 -12.15 12.58
CA ARG A 111 6.64 -13.60 12.79
C ARG A 111 7.94 -14.26 12.30
N GLN A 112 8.56 -13.72 11.25
CA GLN A 112 9.83 -14.24 10.72
C GLN A 112 11.04 -13.89 11.61
N GLU A 113 10.91 -12.81 12.39
CA GLU A 113 11.92 -12.35 13.36
C GLU A 113 11.79 -13.03 14.74
N LEU A 114 10.88 -14.00 14.87
CA LEU A 114 10.70 -14.73 16.13
C LEU A 114 11.89 -15.65 16.41
N SER A 115 12.28 -15.72 17.69
CA SER A 115 13.27 -16.70 18.13
C SER A 115 12.75 -18.13 17.87
N PRO A 116 13.62 -19.10 17.53
CA PRO A 116 13.19 -20.49 17.36
C PRO A 116 12.41 -21.01 18.58
N GLY A 117 11.26 -21.63 18.34
CA GLY A 117 10.38 -22.14 19.40
C GLY A 117 9.51 -21.09 20.10
N MET A 118 9.47 -19.86 19.59
CA MET A 118 8.54 -18.82 20.03
C MET A 118 7.46 -18.57 18.98
N ASP A 119 6.28 -18.19 19.45
CA ASP A 119 5.15 -17.72 18.66
C ASP A 119 4.85 -16.25 19.00
N LEU A 120 4.15 -15.55 18.11
CA LEU A 120 3.70 -14.19 18.36
C LEU A 120 2.42 -14.21 19.19
N ASP A 121 2.39 -13.43 20.28
CA ASP A 121 1.12 -13.11 20.92
C ASP A 121 0.36 -12.07 20.08
N GLU A 122 -0.54 -12.54 19.23
CA GLU A 122 -1.34 -11.70 18.32
C GLU A 122 -2.15 -10.63 19.06
N THR A 123 -2.53 -10.86 20.31
CA THR A 123 -3.27 -9.87 21.10
C THR A 123 -2.40 -8.71 21.56
N SER A 124 -1.08 -8.91 21.61
CA SER A 124 -0.08 -7.89 21.94
C SER A 124 0.51 -7.21 20.71
N ALA A 125 0.21 -7.70 19.50
CA ALA A 125 0.76 -7.20 18.26
C ALA A 125 0.14 -5.84 17.92
N THR A 126 0.97 -4.80 17.91
CA THR A 126 0.60 -3.45 17.52
C THR A 126 1.39 -3.04 16.30
N VAL A 127 0.71 -2.41 15.33
CA VAL A 127 1.33 -1.87 14.13
C VAL A 127 1.02 -0.38 14.09
N ASN A 128 2.07 0.42 14.25
CA ASN A 128 1.98 1.88 14.19
C ASN A 128 2.55 2.36 12.86
N GLU A 129 1.78 3.18 12.14
CA GLU A 129 2.27 3.88 10.95
C GLU A 129 3.23 5.00 11.39
N VAL A 130 4.48 4.95 10.92
CA VAL A 130 5.54 5.91 11.28
C VAL A 130 5.55 7.08 10.29
N ILE A 131 5.35 6.78 9.01
CA ILE A 131 5.21 7.77 7.94
C ILE A 131 4.05 7.32 7.07
N GLY A 132 3.16 8.26 6.76
CA GLY A 132 2.05 8.06 5.83
C GLY A 132 2.51 7.46 4.51
N ALA A 133 1.64 6.69 3.87
CA ALA A 133 1.89 6.11 2.56
C ALA A 133 2.46 7.12 1.54
N SER A 134 3.58 6.78 0.92
CA SER A 134 4.18 7.53 -0.19
C SER A 134 4.02 6.74 -1.49
N VAL A 135 3.64 7.41 -2.57
CA VAL A 135 3.56 6.79 -3.90
C VAL A 135 4.81 7.12 -4.69
N ARG A 136 5.37 6.10 -5.34
CA ARG A 136 6.52 6.16 -6.23
C ARG A 136 6.21 5.38 -7.51
N ASP A 137 7.10 5.46 -8.50
CA ASP A 137 6.95 4.74 -9.77
C ASP A 137 6.90 3.21 -9.60
N ASP A 138 7.50 2.69 -8.53
CA ASP A 138 7.54 1.26 -8.20
C ASP A 138 6.40 0.82 -7.27
N GLY A 139 5.49 1.73 -6.89
CA GLY A 139 4.30 1.41 -6.11
C GLY A 139 4.11 2.29 -4.87
N VAL A 140 3.33 1.77 -3.92
CA VAL A 140 3.04 2.44 -2.65
C VAL A 140 3.99 1.91 -1.58
N HIS A 141 4.63 2.83 -0.88
CA HIS A 141 5.58 2.55 0.19
C HIS A 141 5.02 3.07 1.51
N TRP A 142 4.95 2.20 2.51
CA TRP A 142 4.60 2.55 3.88
C TRP A 142 5.78 2.34 4.80
N ARG A 143 5.96 3.24 5.76
CA ARG A 143 6.89 3.02 6.86
C ARG A 143 6.08 2.68 8.10
N VAL A 144 6.09 1.41 8.46
CA VAL A 144 5.37 0.88 9.63
C VAL A 144 6.35 0.36 10.68
N ARG A 145 5.96 0.47 11.94
CA ARG A 145 6.64 -0.13 13.09
C ARG A 145 5.68 -1.15 13.70
N ALA A 146 6.05 -2.43 13.63
CA ALA A 146 5.35 -3.50 14.31
C ALA A 146 6.08 -3.87 15.62
N GLN A 147 5.32 -4.11 16.67
CA GLN A 147 5.82 -4.57 17.97
C GLN A 147 4.85 -5.60 18.54
N GLY A 148 5.36 -6.60 19.25
CA GLY A 148 4.54 -7.60 19.92
C GLY A 148 5.37 -8.39 20.91
N LYS A 149 4.70 -9.09 21.82
CA LYS A 149 5.33 -10.01 22.78
C LYS A 149 5.46 -11.39 22.13
N GLN A 150 6.56 -12.05 22.47
CA GLN A 150 6.79 -13.45 22.11
C GLN A 150 6.23 -14.34 23.24
N LYS A 151 5.68 -15.49 22.87
CA LYS A 151 5.23 -16.53 23.80
C LYS A 151 5.84 -17.87 23.39
N PRO A 152 6.14 -18.78 24.34
CA PRO A 152 6.61 -20.11 23.99
C PRO A 152 5.62 -20.83 23.06
N GLN A 153 6.14 -21.36 21.95
CA GLN A 153 5.34 -22.20 21.07
C GLN A 153 5.07 -23.55 21.76
N PRO A 154 3.84 -24.08 21.68
CA PRO A 154 3.55 -25.42 22.20
C PRO A 154 4.40 -26.48 21.50
N ASN A 155 5.20 -27.22 22.29
CA ASN A 155 5.93 -28.39 21.79
C ASN A 155 4.97 -29.61 21.78
N THR A 156 4.22 -29.74 20.69
CA THR A 156 3.21 -30.79 20.55
C THR A 156 3.82 -32.19 20.64
N THR A 157 5.05 -32.40 20.17
CA THR A 157 5.75 -33.70 20.26
C THR A 157 6.08 -34.08 21.71
N GLN A 158 6.61 -33.14 22.50
CA GLN A 158 6.86 -33.39 23.92
C GLN A 158 5.56 -33.63 24.68
N MET A 159 4.49 -32.93 24.29
CA MET A 159 3.17 -33.08 24.90
C MET A 159 2.52 -34.44 24.54
N THR A 160 2.52 -34.88 23.28
CA THR A 160 1.97 -36.19 22.90
C THR A 160 2.73 -37.31 23.60
N ALA A 161 4.06 -37.21 23.72
CA ALA A 161 4.87 -38.16 24.48
C ALA A 161 4.52 -38.18 25.98
N ALA A 162 4.29 -37.02 26.61
CA ALA A 162 3.92 -36.93 28.02
C ALA A 162 2.48 -37.43 28.31
N LEU A 163 1.61 -37.38 27.30
CA LEU A 163 0.21 -37.79 27.34
C LEU A 163 0.00 -39.28 26.96
N ALA A 164 0.95 -39.89 26.28
CA ALA A 164 0.88 -41.29 25.87
C ALA A 164 0.58 -42.22 27.05
N GLY A 165 -0.41 -43.09 26.90
CA GLY A 165 -0.85 -44.04 27.93
C GLY A 165 -1.64 -43.44 29.10
N ARG A 166 -1.87 -42.13 29.14
CA ARG A 166 -2.67 -41.48 30.19
C ARG A 166 -4.17 -41.55 29.91
N GLU A 167 -4.95 -41.32 30.95
CA GLU A 167 -6.40 -41.20 30.88
C GLU A 167 -6.82 -39.82 30.36
N TYR A 168 -7.94 -39.75 29.64
CA TYR A 168 -8.45 -38.50 29.04
C TYR A 168 -8.63 -37.37 30.07
N GLY A 169 -9.05 -37.69 31.30
CA GLY A 169 -9.21 -36.70 32.37
C GLY A 169 -7.91 -36.07 32.86
N ALA A 170 -6.77 -36.72 32.65
CA ALA A 170 -5.46 -36.22 33.07
C ALA A 170 -4.80 -35.28 32.03
N VAL A 171 -5.37 -35.18 30.83
CA VAL A 171 -4.80 -34.42 29.70
C VAL A 171 -4.85 -32.92 29.93
N GLY A 172 -6.02 -32.40 30.36
CA GLY A 172 -6.23 -30.98 30.63
C GLY A 172 -5.27 -30.43 31.70
N PRO A 173 -5.24 -31.02 32.91
CA PRO A 173 -4.33 -30.59 33.97
C PRO A 173 -2.85 -30.66 33.57
N LEU A 174 -2.44 -31.68 32.80
CA LEU A 174 -1.05 -31.79 32.34
C LEU A 174 -0.71 -30.72 31.29
N ALA A 175 -1.63 -30.42 30.37
CA ALA A 175 -1.45 -29.33 29.42
C ALA A 175 -1.29 -27.98 30.15
N GLU A 176 -2.12 -27.72 31.15
CA GLU A 176 -2.05 -26.49 31.96
C GLU A 176 -0.75 -26.39 32.75
N GLN A 177 -0.28 -27.50 33.35
CA GLN A 177 1.00 -27.57 34.04
C GLN A 177 2.18 -27.28 33.10
N LEU A 178 2.06 -27.63 31.83
CA LEU A 178 3.04 -27.33 30.78
C LEU A 178 2.90 -25.90 30.23
N GLY A 179 1.94 -25.10 30.71
CA GLY A 179 1.71 -23.71 30.28
C GLY A 179 0.78 -23.58 29.07
N PHE A 180 -0.02 -24.59 28.76
CA PHE A 180 -0.89 -24.64 27.58
C PHE A 180 -2.34 -24.97 27.92
N LYS A 181 -3.28 -24.46 27.14
CA LYS A 181 -4.69 -24.83 27.19
C LYS A 181 -4.97 -25.85 26.09
N LEU A 182 -5.54 -26.99 26.47
CA LEU A 182 -5.99 -27.99 25.51
C LEU A 182 -7.20 -27.44 24.73
N ARG A 183 -7.12 -27.45 23.39
CA ARG A 183 -8.26 -27.15 22.50
C ARG A 183 -8.98 -28.42 22.09
N SER A 184 -8.23 -29.42 21.63
CA SER A 184 -8.77 -30.71 21.25
C SER A 184 -7.72 -31.81 21.34
N ILE A 185 -8.20 -33.03 21.51
CA ILE A 185 -7.41 -34.25 21.45
C ILE A 185 -8.16 -35.28 20.62
N THR A 186 -7.50 -35.83 19.60
CA THR A 186 -8.06 -36.83 18.68
C THR A 186 -7.11 -38.03 18.66
N PRO A 187 -7.44 -39.09 19.39
CA PRO A 187 -6.67 -40.33 19.39
C PRO A 187 -7.15 -41.27 18.28
N TRP A 188 -6.24 -42.15 17.83
CA TRP A 188 -6.59 -43.27 16.94
C TRP A 188 -6.10 -44.60 17.52
N PRO A 189 -6.95 -45.65 17.58
CA PRO A 189 -8.39 -45.63 17.36
C PRO A 189 -9.15 -44.97 18.51
N GLU A 190 -10.27 -44.33 18.21
CA GLU A 190 -11.07 -43.55 19.17
C GLU A 190 -11.75 -44.41 20.25
N TRP A 191 -11.97 -45.70 19.97
CA TRP A 191 -12.66 -46.62 20.91
C TRP A 191 -11.78 -47.05 22.09
N TRP A 192 -10.51 -46.64 22.15
CA TRP A 192 -9.62 -47.02 23.24
C TRP A 192 -9.92 -46.23 24.53
N PRO A 193 -9.97 -46.90 25.70
CA PRO A 193 -10.37 -46.27 26.95
C PRO A 193 -9.30 -45.30 27.51
N ARG A 194 -8.08 -45.34 26.99
CA ARG A 194 -6.96 -44.46 27.34
C ARG A 194 -6.28 -43.95 26.08
N LEU A 195 -5.47 -42.90 26.22
CA LEU A 195 -4.66 -42.44 25.10
C LEU A 195 -3.69 -43.54 24.65
N PRO A 196 -3.55 -43.75 23.34
CA PRO A 196 -2.54 -44.65 22.77
C PRO A 196 -1.16 -44.44 23.41
N VAL A 197 -0.40 -45.52 23.61
CA VAL A 197 1.01 -45.41 24.05
C VAL A 197 1.89 -44.87 22.91
N LEU A 198 1.47 -45.05 21.66
CA LEU A 198 2.13 -44.49 20.49
C LEU A 198 1.69 -43.04 20.30
N ASP A 199 2.63 -42.11 20.44
CA ASP A 199 2.49 -40.68 20.20
C ASP A 199 1.95 -40.35 18.80
N SER A 200 2.39 -41.10 17.78
CA SER A 200 1.92 -40.99 16.38
C SER A 200 0.41 -41.21 16.20
N ARG A 201 -0.25 -41.75 17.22
CA ARG A 201 -1.70 -42.00 17.24
C ARG A 201 -2.47 -40.97 18.07
N ILE A 202 -1.82 -39.90 18.51
CA ILE A 202 -2.43 -38.83 19.27
C ILE A 202 -2.22 -37.52 18.53
N THR A 203 -3.32 -36.93 18.05
CA THR A 203 -3.30 -35.55 17.54
C THR A 203 -3.79 -34.62 18.64
N ILE A 204 -2.99 -33.62 18.99
CA ILE A 204 -3.38 -32.57 19.94
C ILE A 204 -3.37 -31.20 19.27
N VAL A 205 -4.37 -30.40 19.61
CA VAL A 205 -4.39 -28.96 19.33
C VAL A 205 -4.37 -28.25 20.68
N VAL A 206 -3.39 -27.37 20.84
CA VAL A 206 -3.09 -26.69 22.10
C VAL A 206 -2.79 -25.23 21.82
N GLU A 207 -3.15 -24.39 22.76
CA GLU A 207 -2.83 -22.96 22.73
C GLU A 207 -1.97 -22.62 23.94
N SER A 208 -0.97 -21.77 23.77
CA SER A 208 -0.26 -21.14 24.89
C SER A 208 -1.24 -20.46 25.83
N LEU A 209 -1.15 -20.71 27.13
CA LEU A 209 -1.82 -19.86 28.10
C LEU A 209 -1.20 -18.46 28.04
N PRO A 210 -1.99 -17.39 28.25
CA PRO A 210 -1.41 -16.06 28.41
C PRO A 210 -0.41 -16.11 29.55
N PRO A 211 0.74 -15.41 29.45
CA PRO A 211 1.68 -15.34 30.57
C PRO A 211 0.91 -14.85 31.78
N SER A 212 0.85 -15.67 32.84
CA SER A 212 0.30 -15.24 34.12
C SER A 212 1.00 -13.94 34.47
N ALA A 213 0.23 -12.87 34.68
CA ALA A 213 0.77 -11.60 35.12
C ALA A 213 1.46 -11.85 36.45
N SER A 214 2.79 -11.95 36.44
CA SER A 214 3.60 -11.85 37.65
C SER A 214 3.44 -10.40 38.12
N SER A 215 2.48 -10.18 39.01
CA SER A 215 2.40 -8.95 39.80
C SER A 215 3.62 -8.87 40.75
N PRO A 216 4.08 -7.65 41.06
CA PRO A 216 5.38 -7.35 41.70
C PRO A 216 5.57 -7.92 43.10
#